data_AF-A0A7X5IUC4-F1
#
_entry.id   AF-A0A7X5IUC4-F1
#
_cell.length_a   1.000
_cell.length_b   1.000
_cell.length_c   1.000
_cell.angle_alpha   90.00
_cell.angle_beta   90.00
_cell.angle_gamma   90.00
#
_symmetry.space_group_name_H-M   'P 1'
#
loop_
_entity.id
_entity.type
_entity.pdbx_description
1 polymer ?
#
loop_
_entity_poly.entity_id
_entity_poly.type
_entity_poly.pdbx_seq_one_letter_code
_entity_poly.pdbx_strand_id
1 'polypeptide(L)'
;MLNRLKKNNKKGFTLVELIVVLVILAILAALLIPALTGYIDKAKQKNVIAETRQAVMAAQTILDEKYALVDPNDANGGGITLTYTDITTLAEVKGTIDANSIKWSDKGVVTELKYTAANGIKCTYNSTANEKYTITP
;
A
#
# COMPACT_ATOMS: atom_id res chain seq x y z
N MET A 1 -20.34 11.38 73.58
CA MET A 1 -19.49 11.10 72.40
C MET A 1 -20.13 11.75 71.18
N LEU A 2 -19.55 12.80 70.61
CA LEU A 2 -20.04 13.46 69.39
C LEU A 2 -19.05 13.18 68.26
N ASN A 3 -19.44 12.30 67.34
CA ASN A 3 -18.63 11.88 66.21
C ASN A 3 -18.69 12.97 65.13
N ARG A 4 -17.60 13.73 64.93
CA ARG A 4 -17.52 14.75 63.87
C ARG A 4 -17.51 14.07 62.51
N LEU A 5 -18.62 14.14 61.78
CA LEU A 5 -18.68 13.76 60.37
C LEU A 5 -17.74 14.65 59.57
N LYS A 6 -16.62 14.08 59.12
CA LYS A 6 -15.64 14.70 58.23
C LYS A 6 -16.36 15.14 56.94
N LYS A 7 -16.55 16.44 56.77
CA LYS A 7 -17.14 17.04 55.56
C LYS A 7 -16.19 16.77 54.40
N ASN A 8 -16.48 15.73 53.63
CA ASN A 8 -15.72 15.39 52.43
C ASN A 8 -15.95 16.50 51.41
N ASN A 9 -15.02 17.46 51.33
CA ASN A 9 -14.94 18.49 50.30
C ASN A 9 -14.58 17.86 48.94
N LYS A 10 -15.45 17.02 48.40
CA LYS A 10 -15.36 16.58 47.01
C LYS A 10 -15.75 17.76 46.14
N LYS A 11 -14.76 18.54 45.71
CA LYS A 11 -14.95 19.54 44.66
C LYS A 11 -15.32 18.79 43.38
N GLY A 12 -16.57 18.91 42.95
CA GLY A 12 -17.03 18.38 41.68
C GLY A 12 -16.51 19.22 40.52
N PHE A 13 -16.34 18.59 39.36
CA PHE A 13 -16.03 19.29 38.12
C PHE A 13 -17.22 20.16 37.72
N THR A 14 -16.99 21.40 37.30
CA THR A 14 -18.08 22.27 36.84
C THR A 14 -18.43 21.93 35.39
N LEU A 15 -19.70 22.10 35.01
CA LEU A 15 -20.12 21.93 33.60
C LEU A 15 -19.41 22.91 32.68
N VAL A 16 -19.08 24.11 33.18
CA VAL A 16 -18.37 25.15 32.43
C VAL A 16 -16.95 24.71 32.08
N GLU A 17 -16.22 24.13 33.04
CA GLU A 17 -14.86 23.59 32.78
C GLU A 17 -14.90 22.49 31.71
N LEU A 18 -15.92 21.64 31.71
CA LEU A 18 -16.07 20.60 30.69
C LEU A 18 -16.37 21.17 29.30
N ILE A 19 -17.26 22.18 29.21
CA ILE A 19 -17.62 22.80 27.94
C ILE A 19 -16.42 23.50 27.30
N VAL A 20 -15.62 24.24 28.08
CA VAL A 20 -14.43 24.93 27.54
C VAL A 20 -13.42 23.92 26.97
N VAL A 21 -13.22 22.78 27.65
CA VAL A 21 -12.32 21.72 27.16
C VAL A 21 -12.84 21.11 25.86
N LEU A 22 -14.13 20.81 25.75
CA LEU A 22 -14.72 20.28 24.53
C LEU A 22 -14.61 21.26 23.36
N VAL A 23 -14.76 22.58 23.61
CA VAL A 23 -14.58 23.62 22.60
C VAL A 23 -13.14 23.64 22.08
N ILE A 24 -12.14 23.58 22.97
CA ILE A 24 -10.73 23.55 22.56
C ILE A 24 -10.41 22.26 21.77
N LEU A 25 -10.88 21.10 22.25
CA LEU A 25 -10.70 19.82 21.55
C LEU A 25 -11.36 19.83 20.15
N ALA A 26 -12.53 20.44 20.00
CA ALA A 26 -13.20 20.57 18.71
C ALA A 26 -12.39 21.40 17.71
N ILE A 27 -11.82 22.54 18.14
CA ILE A 27 -10.99 23.40 17.29
C ILE A 27 -9.71 22.66 16.85
N LEU A 28 -9.03 21.99 17.79
CA LEU A 28 -7.83 21.21 17.49
C LEU A 28 -8.12 20.05 16.53
N ALA A 29 -9.22 19.32 16.75
CA ALA A 29 -9.63 18.23 15.88
C ALA A 29 -9.93 18.72 14.45
N ALA A 30 -10.63 19.86 14.31
CA ALA A 30 -10.97 20.42 13.01
C ALA A 30 -9.75 20.74 12.13
N LEU A 31 -8.66 21.23 12.74
CA LEU A 31 -7.42 21.51 12.03
C LEU A 31 -6.59 20.25 11.74
N LEU A 32 -6.65 19.25 12.61
CA LEU A 32 -5.79 18.06 12.55
C LEU A 32 -6.30 17.00 11.55
N ILE A 33 -7.62 16.83 11.45
CA ILE A 33 -8.24 15.83 10.57
C ILE A 33 -7.79 15.93 9.10
N PRO A 34 -7.84 17.10 8.40
CA PRO A 34 -7.47 17.16 6.98
C PRO A 34 -5.99 16.89 6.74
N ALA A 35 -5.12 17.27 7.68
CA ALA A 35 -3.70 16.94 7.58
C ALA A 35 -3.49 15.42 7.70
N LEU A 36 -4.15 14.79 8.68
CA LEU A 36 -4.04 13.36 8.92
C LEU A 36 -4.55 12.51 7.75
N THR A 37 -5.68 12.86 7.14
CA THR A 37 -6.21 12.12 5.98
C THR A 37 -5.23 12.13 4.81
N GLY A 38 -4.61 13.28 4.51
CA GLY A 38 -3.58 13.38 3.46
C GLY A 38 -2.35 12.51 3.73
N TYR A 39 -1.91 12.39 4.99
CA TYR A 39 -0.81 11.49 5.36
C TYR A 39 -1.18 10.02 5.21
N ILE A 40 -2.41 9.65 5.59
CA ILE A 40 -2.91 8.28 5.44
C ILE A 40 -2.94 7.88 3.96
N ASP A 41 -3.41 8.76 3.08
CA ASP A 41 -3.49 8.44 1.65
C ASP A 41 -2.11 8.34 1.00
N LYS A 42 -1.17 9.22 1.38
CA LYS A 42 0.24 9.08 0.98
C LYS A 42 0.85 7.78 1.49
N ALA A 43 0.56 7.37 2.73
CA ALA A 43 1.05 6.12 3.28
C ALA A 43 0.49 4.90 2.52
N LYS A 44 -0.81 4.89 2.21
CA LYS A 44 -1.43 3.87 1.35
C LYS A 44 -0.75 3.79 -0.01
N GLN A 45 -0.53 4.94 -0.66
CA GLN A 45 0.15 5.03 -1.94
C GLN A 45 1.57 4.45 -1.89
N LYS A 46 2.35 4.79 -0.85
CA LYS A 46 3.70 4.24 -0.66
C LYS A 46 3.70 2.74 -0.38
N ASN A 47 2.72 2.23 0.37
CA ASN A 47 2.57 0.80 0.60
C ASN A 47 2.30 0.05 -0.71
N VAL A 48 1.41 0.57 -1.56
CA VAL A 48 1.09 -0.03 -2.87
C VAL A 48 2.34 -0.08 -3.76
N ILE A 49 3.16 0.98 -3.77
CA ILE A 49 4.43 0.99 -4.51
C ILE A 49 5.38 -0.10 -3.98
N ALA A 50 5.44 -0.30 -2.67
CA ALA A 50 6.29 -1.32 -2.06
C ALA A 50 5.82 -2.74 -2.43
N GLU A 51 4.52 -3.01 -2.35
CA GLU A 51 3.91 -4.27 -2.81
C GLU A 51 4.17 -4.50 -4.30
N THR A 52 4.01 -3.46 -5.13
CA THR A 52 4.29 -3.55 -6.57
C THR A 52 5.76 -3.88 -6.83
N ARG A 53 6.70 -3.31 -6.06
CA ARG A 53 8.11 -3.67 -6.16
C ARG A 53 8.35 -5.13 -5.81
N GLN A 54 7.72 -5.66 -4.76
CA GLN A 54 7.81 -7.08 -4.40
C GLN A 54 7.28 -7.96 -5.54
N ALA A 55 6.13 -7.60 -6.13
CA ALA A 55 5.56 -8.29 -7.28
C ALA A 55 6.49 -8.26 -8.51
N VAL A 56 7.15 -7.13 -8.80
CA VAL A 56 8.12 -7.02 -9.90
C VAL A 56 9.33 -7.90 -9.66
N MET A 57 9.87 -7.96 -8.43
CA MET A 57 11.00 -8.84 -8.11
C MET A 57 10.61 -10.31 -8.25
N ALA A 58 9.43 -10.70 -7.73
CA ALA A 58 8.92 -12.06 -7.89
C ALA A 58 8.69 -12.43 -9.36
N ALA A 59 8.12 -11.52 -10.15
CA ALA A 59 7.94 -11.70 -11.59
C ALA A 59 9.28 -11.87 -12.30
N GLN A 60 10.30 -11.09 -11.91
CA GLN A 60 11.65 -11.22 -12.46
C GLN A 60 12.26 -12.58 -12.14
N THR A 61 12.16 -13.06 -10.90
CA THR A 61 12.66 -14.38 -10.50
C THR A 61 12.03 -15.50 -11.32
N ILE A 62 10.69 -15.49 -11.43
CA ILE A 62 9.97 -16.51 -12.21
C ILE A 62 10.34 -16.41 -13.69
N LEU A 63 10.47 -15.18 -14.21
CA LEU A 63 10.88 -14.97 -15.59
C LEU A 63 12.29 -15.49 -15.84
N ASP A 64 13.26 -15.25 -14.96
CA ASP A 64 14.63 -15.76 -15.09
C ASP A 64 14.65 -17.29 -15.14
N GLU A 65 13.87 -17.97 -14.28
CA GLU A 65 13.74 -19.42 -14.28
C GLU A 65 13.14 -19.96 -15.58
N LYS A 66 12.10 -19.30 -16.11
CA LYS A 66 11.45 -19.71 -17.37
C LYS A 66 12.31 -19.39 -18.59
N TYR A 67 12.98 -18.25 -18.58
CA TYR A 67 13.80 -17.78 -19.68
C TYR A 67 15.02 -18.68 -19.89
N ALA A 68 15.58 -19.26 -18.83
CA ALA A 68 16.66 -20.24 -18.92
C ALA A 68 16.28 -21.56 -19.64
N LEU A 69 14.98 -21.85 -19.75
CA LEU A 69 14.47 -23.08 -20.38
C LEU A 69 14.05 -22.86 -21.85
N VAL A 70 14.16 -21.63 -22.36
CA VAL A 70 13.79 -21.30 -23.75
C VAL A 70 14.83 -21.85 -24.72
N ASP A 71 14.36 -22.54 -25.77
CA ASP A 71 15.23 -22.94 -26.88
C ASP A 71 15.74 -21.68 -27.60
N PRO A 72 17.07 -21.47 -27.69
CA PRO A 72 17.64 -20.29 -28.35
C PRO A 72 17.31 -20.20 -29.85
N ASN A 73 16.78 -21.27 -30.46
CA ASN A 73 16.36 -21.31 -31.86
C ASN A 73 14.86 -21.08 -32.05
N ASP A 74 14.08 -20.94 -30.97
CA ASP A 74 12.67 -20.57 -31.08
C ASP A 74 12.55 -19.06 -31.35
N ALA A 75 12.27 -18.72 -32.62
CA ALA A 75 12.07 -17.35 -33.08
C ALA A 75 10.91 -16.62 -32.37
N ASN A 76 10.04 -17.33 -31.65
CA ASN A 76 8.94 -16.75 -30.88
C ASN A 76 9.27 -16.59 -29.39
N GLY A 77 10.51 -16.88 -28.97
CA GLY A 77 10.91 -16.75 -27.58
C GLY A 77 10.09 -17.66 -26.66
N GLY A 78 9.98 -18.95 -26.98
CA GLY A 78 9.56 -20.00 -26.06
C GLY A 78 8.33 -19.69 -25.23
N GLY A 79 7.26 -19.16 -25.83
CA GLY A 79 5.92 -19.03 -25.21
C GLY A 79 5.89 -18.77 -23.69
N ILE A 80 6.75 -17.87 -23.18
CA ILE A 80 6.89 -17.68 -21.74
C ILE A 80 5.56 -17.17 -21.21
N THR A 81 4.93 -17.97 -20.37
CA THR A 81 3.69 -17.61 -19.70
C THR A 81 3.98 -17.42 -18.22
N LEU A 82 3.74 -16.20 -17.74
CA LEU A 82 3.83 -15.88 -16.32
C LEU A 82 2.43 -15.97 -15.72
N THR A 83 2.23 -16.90 -14.77
CA THR A 83 0.97 -17.00 -14.05
C THR A 83 0.92 -15.92 -12.97
N TYR A 84 -0.13 -15.11 -12.99
CA TYR A 84 -0.31 -14.01 -12.01
C TYR A 84 -0.34 -14.51 -10.56
N THR A 85 -0.95 -15.68 -10.32
CA THR A 85 -1.06 -16.29 -9.00
C THR A 85 0.30 -16.69 -8.43
N ASP A 86 1.22 -17.15 -9.27
CA ASP A 86 2.54 -17.58 -8.84
C ASP A 86 3.36 -16.36 -8.39
N ILE A 87 3.23 -15.25 -9.12
CA ILE A 87 3.88 -13.98 -8.76
C ILE A 87 3.31 -13.42 -7.47
N THR A 88 1.98 -13.35 -7.32
CA THR A 88 1.38 -12.80 -6.09
C THR A 88 1.69 -13.66 -4.87
N THR A 89 1.76 -14.98 -5.05
CA THR A 89 2.12 -15.92 -3.97
C THR A 89 3.59 -15.78 -3.60
N LEU A 90 4.49 -15.71 -4.58
CA LEU A 90 5.93 -15.55 -4.35
C LEU A 90 6.27 -14.17 -3.76
N ALA A 91 5.53 -13.13 -4.12
CA ALA A 91 5.69 -11.79 -3.58
C ALA A 91 5.04 -11.60 -2.20
N GLU A 92 4.26 -12.58 -1.71
CA GLU A 92 3.48 -12.50 -0.46
C GLU A 92 2.53 -11.29 -0.41
N VAL A 93 2.01 -10.86 -1.56
CA VAL A 93 1.12 -9.71 -1.68
C VAL A 93 -0.34 -10.14 -1.78
N LYS A 94 -1.24 -9.33 -1.21
CA LYS A 94 -2.69 -9.64 -1.17
C LYS A 94 -3.48 -9.08 -2.35
N GLY A 95 -2.87 -8.23 -3.16
CA GLY A 95 -3.49 -7.66 -4.36
C GLY A 95 -3.45 -8.60 -5.55
N THR A 96 -3.90 -8.10 -6.68
CA THR A 96 -3.95 -8.84 -7.95
C THR A 96 -3.06 -8.17 -8.99
N ILE A 97 -2.57 -8.96 -9.96
CA ILE A 97 -1.89 -8.43 -11.14
C ILE A 97 -2.91 -8.40 -12.28
N ASP A 98 -2.98 -7.27 -13.00
CA ASP A 98 -3.94 -7.13 -14.11
C ASP A 98 -3.56 -8.05 -15.27
N ALA A 99 -4.56 -8.62 -15.95
CA ALA A 99 -4.34 -9.49 -17.10
C ALA A 99 -3.57 -8.76 -18.22
N ASN A 100 -2.60 -9.46 -18.82
CA ASN A 100 -1.72 -8.99 -19.90
C ASN A 100 -0.93 -7.72 -19.54
N SER A 101 -0.73 -7.45 -18.25
CA SER A 101 0.00 -6.26 -17.81
C SER A 101 1.50 -6.48 -17.61
N ILE A 102 1.95 -7.73 -17.64
CA ILE A 102 3.37 -8.06 -17.51
C ILE A 102 4.00 -8.03 -18.88
N LYS A 103 5.01 -7.19 -19.06
CA LYS A 103 5.85 -7.15 -20.26
C LYS A 103 7.28 -7.39 -19.86
N TRP A 104 8.03 -8.02 -20.76
CA TRP A 104 9.45 -8.23 -20.61
C TRP A 104 10.19 -7.91 -21.90
N SER A 105 11.48 -7.63 -21.77
CA SER A 105 12.42 -7.45 -22.88
C SER A 105 12.89 -8.79 -23.42
N ASP A 106 13.40 -8.79 -24.66
CA ASP A 106 14.13 -9.90 -25.28
C ASP A 106 15.31 -10.43 -24.46
N LYS A 107 15.74 -9.72 -23.40
CA LYS A 107 16.77 -10.15 -22.44
C LYS A 107 16.22 -10.78 -21.16
N GLY A 108 14.93 -11.09 -21.11
CA GLY A 108 14.29 -11.69 -19.92
C GLY A 108 14.10 -10.72 -18.77
N VAL A 109 14.08 -9.40 -19.01
CA VAL A 109 13.90 -8.38 -17.94
C VAL A 109 12.47 -7.85 -17.95
N VAL A 110 11.81 -7.81 -16.78
CA VAL A 110 10.47 -7.23 -16.62
C VAL A 110 10.49 -5.72 -16.89
N THR A 111 9.73 -5.27 -17.88
CA THR A 111 9.65 -3.86 -18.32
C THR A 111 8.37 -3.17 -17.90
N GLU A 112 7.26 -3.90 -17.74
CA GLU A 112 5.98 -3.37 -17.27
C GLU A 112 5.28 -4.40 -16.37
N LEU A 113 4.61 -3.92 -15.31
CA LEU A 113 3.72 -4.73 -14.46
C LEU A 113 2.64 -3.82 -13.88
N LYS A 114 1.36 -4.22 -13.93
CA LYS A 114 0.28 -3.49 -13.26
C LYS A 114 -0.26 -4.29 -12.10
N TYR A 115 -0.16 -3.71 -10.91
CA TYR A 115 -0.60 -4.28 -9.67
C TYR A 115 -1.78 -3.48 -9.11
N THR A 116 -2.83 -4.18 -8.71
CA THR A 116 -3.99 -3.63 -8.01
C THR A 116 -3.92 -4.11 -6.57
N ALA A 117 -3.67 -3.20 -5.63
CA ALA A 117 -3.64 -3.55 -4.21
C ALA A 117 -5.04 -3.91 -3.69
N ALA A 118 -5.10 -4.58 -2.54
CA ALA A 118 -6.35 -4.99 -1.91
C ALA A 118 -7.29 -3.82 -1.55
N ASN A 119 -6.74 -2.60 -1.45
CA ASN A 119 -7.51 -1.37 -1.23
C ASN A 119 -8.04 -0.72 -2.52
N GLY A 120 -7.85 -1.35 -3.68
CA GLY A 120 -8.30 -0.90 -4.99
C GLY A 120 -7.35 0.04 -5.72
N ILE A 121 -6.30 0.55 -5.06
CA ILE A 121 -5.33 1.47 -5.67
C ILE A 121 -4.46 0.69 -6.65
N LYS A 122 -4.33 1.22 -7.86
CA LYS A 122 -3.50 0.61 -8.91
C LYS A 122 -2.13 1.27 -8.95
N CYS A 123 -1.11 0.46 -9.19
CA CYS A 123 0.23 0.94 -9.47
C CYS A 123 0.79 0.24 -10.71
N THR A 124 1.26 1.05 -11.64
CA THR A 124 1.97 0.58 -12.84
C THR A 124 3.46 0.77 -12.62
N TYR A 125 4.19 -0.33 -12.67
CA TYR A 125 5.64 -0.31 -12.85
C TYR A 125 5.97 -0.20 -14.34
N ASN A 126 6.87 0.70 -14.70
CA ASN A 126 7.44 0.80 -16.04
C ASN A 126 8.93 1.16 -15.95
N SER A 127 9.81 0.25 -16.41
CA SER A 127 11.26 0.44 -16.30
C SER A 127 11.82 1.53 -17.22
N THR A 128 11.08 1.91 -18.27
CA THR A 128 11.50 2.89 -19.28
C THR A 128 10.92 4.28 -19.01
N ALA A 129 9.93 4.38 -18.12
CA ALA A 129 9.35 5.64 -17.72
C ALA A 129 10.31 6.45 -16.81
N ASN A 130 10.21 7.78 -16.89
CA ASN A 130 10.98 8.69 -16.05
C ASN A 130 10.62 8.51 -14.56
N GLU A 131 9.33 8.28 -14.29
CA GLU A 131 8.84 7.79 -13.01
C GLU A 131 8.50 6.30 -13.13
N LYS A 132 9.31 5.46 -12.47
CA LYS A 132 9.17 4.00 -12.59
C LYS A 132 7.87 3.43 -12.02
N TYR A 133 7.21 4.16 -11.12
CA TYR A 133 5.98 3.73 -10.46
C TYR A 133 4.94 4.84 -10.56
N THR A 134 3.86 4.59 -11.31
CA THR A 134 2.74 5.52 -11.44
C THR A 134 1.55 4.95 -10.69
N ILE A 135 0.94 5.74 -9.81
CA ILE A 135 -0.27 5.37 -9.08
C ILE A 135 -1.48 5.90 -9.85
N THR A 136 -2.47 5.04 -10.05
CA THR A 136 -3.77 5.40 -10.61
C THR A 136 -4.85 5.04 -9.60
N PRO A 137 -5.79 5.95 -9.29
CA PRO A 137 -6.91 5.64 -8.41
C PRO A 137 -7.85 4.58 -9.00
#